data_AF-A0A529NUG7-F1
#
_entry.id   AF-A0A529NUG7-F1
#
_cell.length_a   1.000
_cell.length_b   1.000
_cell.length_c   1.000
_cell.angle_alpha   90.00
_cell.angle_beta   90.00
_cell.angle_gamma   90.00
#
_symmetry.space_group_name_H-M   'P 1'
#
loop_
_entity.id
_entity.type
_entity.pdbx_description
1 polymer ?
#
loop_
_entity_poly.entity_id
_entity_poly.type
_entity_poly.pdbx_seq_one_letter_code
_entity_poly.pdbx_strand_id
1 'polypeptide(L)'
;VSVHSFTPVYKGKSRPWHIGIIHDEDRRLAVPLIAALKRLAGVTVGINEPYSPADRVYFTLERHARSRGLACAMIEIRNDEISGEAGQRKWADLLTGIFSDLEPEEASGSRQRAVGKSVQSAS
;
A
#
# COMPACT_ATOMS: atom_id res chain seq x y z
N VAL A 1 -3.25 1.66 -5.49
CA VAL A 1 -3.62 0.69 -4.44
C VAL A 1 -4.45 -0.42 -5.08
N SER A 2 -4.26 -1.68 -4.68
CA SER A 2 -5.22 -2.75 -4.94
C SER A 2 -5.77 -3.27 -3.61
N VAL A 3 -7.00 -3.78 -3.62
CA VAL A 3 -7.69 -4.25 -2.41
C VAL A 3 -8.21 -5.65 -2.64
N HIS A 4 -7.90 -6.55 -1.72
CA HIS A 4 -8.19 -7.97 -1.77
C HIS A 4 -8.63 -8.48 -0.38
N SER A 5 -9.04 -9.74 -0.34
CA SER A 5 -9.32 -10.42 0.91
C SER A 5 -8.80 -11.85 0.90
N PHE A 6 -8.54 -12.39 2.10
CA PHE A 6 -8.03 -13.74 2.27
C PHE A 6 -8.78 -14.53 3.36
N THR A 7 -8.82 -15.85 3.23
CA THR A 7 -9.42 -16.74 4.24
C THR A 7 -8.60 -16.78 5.54
N PRO A 8 -9.23 -16.82 6.74
CA PRO A 8 -8.53 -16.89 8.01
C PRO A 8 -7.77 -18.20 8.26
N VAL A 9 -8.15 -19.28 7.59
CA VAL A 9 -7.48 -20.58 7.70
C VAL A 9 -7.13 -21.09 6.30
N TYR A 10 -5.86 -21.43 6.09
CA TYR A 10 -5.39 -22.02 4.83
C TYR A 10 -4.55 -23.26 5.12
N LYS A 11 -4.95 -24.40 4.52
CA LYS A 11 -4.30 -25.70 4.74
C LYS A 11 -4.16 -26.05 6.24
N GLY A 12 -5.20 -25.79 7.01
CA GLY A 12 -5.23 -26.03 8.46
C GLY A 12 -4.39 -25.07 9.31
N LYS A 13 -3.74 -24.07 8.71
CA LYS A 13 -2.95 -23.06 9.43
C LYS A 13 -3.75 -21.77 9.59
N SER A 14 -3.85 -21.28 10.82
CA SER A 14 -4.45 -19.99 11.15
C SER A 14 -3.58 -18.84 10.64
N ARG A 15 -4.22 -17.81 10.11
CA ARG A 15 -3.59 -16.55 9.67
C ARG A 15 -4.00 -15.43 10.62
N PRO A 16 -3.12 -15.03 11.56
CA PRO A 16 -3.51 -14.20 12.70
C PRO A 16 -3.71 -12.72 12.35
N TRP A 17 -3.24 -12.28 11.18
CA TRP A 17 -3.34 -10.90 10.75
C TRP A 17 -4.78 -10.55 10.35
N HIS A 18 -5.26 -9.39 10.77
CA HIS A 18 -6.54 -8.86 10.31
C HIS A 18 -6.40 -8.16 8.96
N ILE A 19 -5.22 -7.55 8.73
CA ILE A 19 -4.86 -6.88 7.49
C ILE A 19 -3.41 -7.18 7.12
N GLY A 20 -3.17 -7.48 5.85
CA GLY A 20 -1.88 -7.62 5.21
C GLY A 20 -1.59 -6.45 4.29
N ILE A 21 -0.37 -5.92 4.34
CA ILE A 21 0.13 -4.94 3.38
C ILE A 21 1.24 -5.57 2.56
N ILE A 22 0.97 -5.77 1.28
CA ILE A 22 1.91 -6.37 0.33
C ILE A 22 2.61 -5.25 -0.42
N HIS A 23 3.93 -5.29 -0.45
CA HIS A 23 4.77 -4.34 -1.17
C HIS A 23 6.10 -4.97 -1.58
N ASP A 24 6.68 -4.45 -2.67
CA ASP A 24 8.00 -4.77 -3.18
C ASP A 24 9.02 -3.70 -2.71
N GLU A 25 10.03 -3.36 -3.52
CA GLU A 25 11.07 -2.40 -3.09
C GLU A 25 10.55 -0.96 -2.93
N ASP A 26 9.42 -0.62 -3.56
CA ASP A 26 8.79 0.70 -3.43
C ASP A 26 7.97 0.74 -2.14
N ARG A 27 8.54 1.44 -1.17
CA ARG A 27 8.04 1.50 0.20
C ARG A 27 7.31 2.80 0.52
N ARG A 28 7.21 3.72 -0.46
CA ARG A 28 6.72 5.10 -0.27
C ARG A 28 5.29 5.18 0.25
N LEU A 29 4.44 4.24 -0.17
CA LEU A 29 3.07 4.12 0.34
C LEU A 29 2.94 3.08 1.46
N ALA A 30 3.62 1.94 1.32
CA ALA A 30 3.46 0.82 2.22
C ALA A 30 3.97 1.10 3.65
N VAL A 31 5.13 1.76 3.80
CA VAL A 31 5.70 2.06 5.12
C VAL A 31 4.81 2.98 5.96
N PRO A 32 4.36 4.15 5.48
CA PRO A 32 3.50 5.02 6.28
C PRO A 32 2.13 4.37 6.56
N LEU A 33 1.58 3.60 5.60
CA LEU A 33 0.35 2.82 5.81
C LEU A 33 0.50 1.76 6.91
N ILE A 34 1.57 0.96 6.88
CA ILE A 34 1.87 -0.04 7.92
C ILE A 34 2.05 0.63 9.28
N ALA A 35 2.79 1.75 9.33
CA ALA A 35 3.00 2.50 10.56
C ALA A 35 1.68 3.03 11.14
N ALA A 36 0.76 3.50 10.30
CA ALA A 36 -0.56 3.95 10.72
C ALA A 36 -1.43 2.80 11.26
N LEU A 37 -1.49 1.68 10.53
CA LEU A 37 -2.27 0.51 10.95
C LEU A 37 -1.76 -0.09 12.26
N LYS A 38 -0.44 -0.11 12.49
CA LYS A 38 0.16 -0.61 13.74
C LYS A 38 -0.18 0.22 14.98
N ARG A 39 -0.66 1.46 14.82
CA ARG A 39 -1.14 2.29 15.94
C ARG A 39 -2.56 1.93 16.39
N LEU A 40 -3.31 1.17 15.57
CA LEU A 40 -4.67 0.78 15.89
C LEU A 40 -4.67 -0.34 16.94
N ALA A 41 -5.35 -0.09 18.07
CA ALA A 41 -5.53 -1.10 19.10
C ALA A 41 -6.33 -2.30 18.56
N GLY A 42 -5.88 -3.51 18.87
CA GLY A 42 -6.55 -4.75 18.46
C GLY A 42 -6.34 -5.16 16.99
N VAL A 43 -5.53 -4.43 16.22
CA VAL A 43 -5.24 -4.75 14.81
C VAL A 43 -3.86 -5.39 14.66
N THR A 44 -3.84 -6.71 14.48
CA THR A 44 -2.67 -7.44 13.98
C THR A 44 -2.42 -7.17 12.49
N VAL A 45 -1.28 -6.55 12.16
CA VAL A 45 -0.87 -6.21 10.78
C VAL A 45 0.18 -7.21 10.27
N GLY A 46 -0.04 -7.77 9.09
CA GLY A 46 0.92 -8.59 8.35
C GLY A 46 1.72 -7.75 7.34
N ILE A 47 3.04 -7.87 7.34
CA ILE A 47 3.90 -7.24 6.33
C ILE A 47 4.30 -8.32 5.34
N ASN A 48 3.87 -8.20 4.08
CA ASN A 48 4.05 -9.28 3.10
C ASN A 48 3.48 -10.62 3.59
N GLU A 49 2.29 -10.55 4.20
CA GLU A 49 1.52 -11.68 4.69
C GLU A 49 0.03 -11.48 4.34
N PRO A 50 -0.75 -12.52 4.03
CA PRO A 50 -0.35 -13.93 3.94
C PRO A 50 0.35 -14.29 2.63
N TYR A 51 0.60 -13.29 1.78
CA TYR A 51 1.30 -13.39 0.51
C TYR A 51 2.36 -12.30 0.43
N SER A 52 3.31 -12.48 -0.47
CA SER A 52 4.39 -11.55 -0.77
C SER A 52 4.50 -11.35 -2.28
N PRO A 53 5.25 -10.35 -2.77
CA PRO A 53 5.53 -10.24 -4.21
C PRO A 53 6.14 -11.51 -4.82
N ALA A 54 6.90 -12.30 -4.04
CA ALA A 54 7.46 -13.57 -4.47
C ALA A 54 6.40 -14.62 -4.85
N ASP A 55 5.17 -14.48 -4.35
CA ASP A 55 4.04 -15.36 -4.68
C ASP A 55 3.35 -14.99 -6.00
N ARG A 56 3.89 -13.99 -6.73
CA ARG A 56 3.36 -13.48 -8.01
C ARG A 56 1.95 -12.88 -7.93
N VAL A 57 1.54 -12.45 -6.75
CA VAL A 57 0.25 -11.75 -6.53
C VAL A 57 0.28 -10.27 -6.91
N TYR A 58 1.46 -9.72 -7.23
CA TYR A 58 1.71 -8.29 -7.36
C TYR A 58 1.58 -7.72 -8.78
N PHE A 59 1.17 -8.54 -9.76
CA PHE A 59 1.16 -8.20 -11.20
C PHE A 59 0.40 -6.89 -11.51
N THR A 60 -0.78 -6.68 -10.92
CA THR A 60 -1.58 -5.47 -11.15
C THR A 60 -0.81 -4.20 -10.77
N LEU A 61 -0.10 -4.22 -9.65
CA LEU A 61 0.67 -3.07 -9.16
C LEU A 61 1.96 -2.88 -9.96
N GLU A 62 2.62 -3.97 -10.36
CA GLU A 62 3.76 -3.91 -11.27
C GLU A 62 3.38 -3.23 -12.59
N ARG A 63 2.30 -3.70 -13.22
CA ARG A 63 1.84 -3.22 -14.52
C ARG A 63 1.32 -1.79 -14.49
N HIS A 64 0.53 -1.43 -13.47
CA HIS A 64 -0.23 -0.17 -13.49
C HIS A 64 0.30 0.93 -12.58
N ALA A 65 1.18 0.62 -11.61
CA ALA A 65 1.75 1.62 -10.72
C ALA A 65 3.28 1.71 -10.85
N ARG A 66 3.99 0.59 -10.63
CA ARG A 66 5.47 0.56 -10.66
C ARG A 66 6.03 0.98 -12.01
N SER A 67 5.48 0.47 -13.12
CA SER A 67 5.91 0.85 -14.48
C SER A 67 5.75 2.35 -14.79
N ARG A 68 4.99 3.08 -13.96
CA ARG A 68 4.71 4.51 -14.08
C ARG A 68 5.34 5.35 -12.96
N GLY A 69 6.15 4.73 -12.09
CA GLY A 69 6.77 5.39 -10.94
C GLY A 69 5.77 5.83 -9.85
N LEU A 70 4.54 5.31 -9.86
CA LEU A 70 3.51 5.67 -8.88
C LEU A 70 3.68 4.85 -7.60
N ALA A 71 3.60 5.50 -6.45
CA ALA A 71 3.62 4.82 -5.16
C ALA A 71 2.43 3.86 -5.06
N CYS A 72 2.68 2.63 -4.61
CA CYS A 72 1.65 1.61 -4.51
C CYS A 72 1.83 0.69 -3.31
N ALA A 73 0.72 0.07 -2.93
CA ALA A 73 0.63 -1.00 -1.96
C ALA A 73 -0.62 -1.83 -2.30
N MET A 74 -0.57 -3.12 -1.98
CA MET A 74 -1.70 -4.03 -2.05
C MET A 74 -2.19 -4.29 -0.64
N ILE A 75 -3.51 -4.16 -0.45
CA ILE A 75 -4.20 -4.41 0.81
C ILE A 75 -4.87 -5.77 0.74
N GLU A 76 -4.68 -6.56 1.79
CA GLU A 76 -5.33 -7.85 2.01
C GLU A 76 -6.10 -7.80 3.33
N ILE A 77 -7.43 -7.88 3.32
CA ILE A 77 -8.24 -7.89 4.55
C ILE A 77 -8.71 -9.33 4.81
N ARG A 78 -8.58 -9.82 6.05
CA ARG A 78 -9.08 -11.16 6.38
C ARG A 78 -10.60 -11.18 6.21
N ASN A 79 -11.13 -12.13 5.45
CA ASN A 79 -12.49 -12.03 4.92
C ASN A 79 -13.59 -12.14 6.00
N ASP A 80 -13.29 -12.74 7.16
CA ASP A 80 -14.18 -12.77 8.32
C ASP A 80 -14.40 -11.37 8.90
N GLU A 81 -13.39 -10.49 8.82
CA GLU A 81 -13.48 -9.09 9.25
C GLU A 81 -14.43 -8.24 8.40
N ILE A 82 -14.76 -8.68 7.18
CA ILE A 82 -15.61 -7.96 6.20
C ILE A 82 -16.80 -8.80 5.73
N SER A 83 -17.18 -9.82 6.50
CA SER A 83 -18.29 -10.73 6.19
C SER A 83 -19.67 -10.06 6.22
N GLY A 84 -19.79 -8.89 6.87
CA GLY A 84 -21.02 -8.10 6.91
C GLY A 84 -20.76 -6.60 6.84
N GLU A 85 -21.83 -5.83 6.65
CA GLU A 85 -21.78 -4.37 6.42
C GLU A 85 -21.05 -3.62 7.53
N ALA A 86 -21.22 -4.03 8.80
CA ALA A 86 -20.55 -3.39 9.92
C ALA A 86 -19.02 -3.52 9.84
N GLY A 87 -18.52 -4.70 9.47
CA GLY A 87 -17.08 -4.94 9.28
C GLY A 87 -16.51 -4.21 8.07
N GLN A 88 -17.26 -4.22 6.96
CA GLN A 88 -16.92 -3.47 5.75
C GLN A 88 -16.82 -1.97 6.01
N ARG A 89 -17.81 -1.40 6.72
CA ARG A 89 -17.82 0.01 7.09
C ARG A 89 -16.68 0.37 8.02
N LYS A 90 -16.44 -0.44 9.06
CA LYS A 90 -15.28 -0.29 9.97
C LYS A 90 -13.97 -0.18 9.18
N TRP A 91 -13.70 -1.11 8.26
CA TRP A 91 -12.47 -1.09 7.47
C TRP A 91 -12.42 0.06 6.47
N ALA A 92 -13.53 0.40 5.83
CA ALA A 92 -13.61 1.54 4.93
C ALA A 92 -13.31 2.86 5.65
N ASP A 93 -13.91 3.09 6.82
CA ASP A 93 -13.72 4.29 7.61
C ASP A 93 -12.27 4.39 8.14
N LEU A 94 -11.72 3.29 8.66
CA LEU A 94 -10.33 3.23 9.12
C LEU A 94 -9.33 3.53 7.99
N LEU A 95 -9.49 2.87 6.84
CA LEU A 95 -8.59 3.05 5.70
C LEU A 95 -8.73 4.45 5.10
N THR A 96 -9.95 4.97 4.99
CA THR A 96 -10.18 6.33 4.49
C THR A 96 -9.54 7.36 5.40
N GLY A 97 -9.69 7.22 6.72
CA GLY A 97 -9.03 8.09 7.69
C GLY A 97 -7.51 8.06 7.54
N ILE A 98 -6.92 6.86 7.48
CA ILE A 98 -5.48 6.72 7.27
C ILE A 98 -5.04 7.38 5.96
N PHE A 99 -5.67 7.04 4.83
CA PHE A 99 -5.28 7.55 3.51
C PHE A 99 -5.42 9.07 3.38
N SER A 100 -6.38 9.67 4.07
CA SER A 100 -6.56 11.13 4.07
C SER A 100 -5.40 11.86 4.76
N ASP A 101 -4.73 11.20 5.69
CA ASP A 101 -3.58 11.73 6.43
C ASP A 101 -2.23 11.29 5.84
N LEU A 102 -2.22 10.43 4.80
CA LEU A 102 -0.98 9.97 4.18
C LEU A 102 -0.51 10.95 3.11
N GLU A 103 0.69 11.49 3.31
CA GLU A 103 1.54 12.04 2.25
C GLU A 103 2.52 10.91 1.84
N PRO A 104 2.35 10.26 0.67
CA PRO A 104 3.33 9.28 0.21
C PRO A 104 4.68 9.96 0.07
N GLU A 105 5.77 9.32 0.53
CA GLU A 105 7.08 9.92 0.30
C GLU A 105 7.32 10.09 -1.20
N GLU A 106 7.83 11.25 -1.60
CA GLU A 106 8.20 11.51 -2.99
C GLU A 106 9.30 10.54 -3.43
N ALA A 107 9.29 10.13 -4.71
CA ALA A 107 10.42 9.36 -5.23
C ALA A 107 11.70 10.20 -5.12
N SER A 108 12.70 9.69 -4.39
CA SER A 108 14.04 10.27 -4.44
C SER A 108 14.65 9.99 -5.81
N GLY A 109 14.47 10.91 -6.78
CA GLY A 109 15.18 10.88 -8.07
C GLY A 109 14.54 11.60 -9.26
N SER A 110 15.10 12.77 -9.61
CA SER A 110 15.10 13.43 -10.94
C SER A 110 13.87 14.20 -11.43
N ARG A 111 13.49 15.28 -10.73
CA ARG A 111 13.14 16.52 -11.46
C ARG A 111 14.36 17.43 -11.50
N GLN A 112 15.24 17.23 -12.47
CA GLN A 112 16.08 18.35 -12.91
C GLN A 112 15.13 19.41 -13.48
N ARG A 113 14.94 20.49 -12.72
CA ARG A 113 14.35 21.74 -13.26
C ARG A 113 15.27 22.18 -14.40
N ALA A 114 14.77 22.14 -15.63
CA ALA A 114 15.44 22.74 -16.77
C ALA A 114 15.55 24.26 -16.51
N VAL A 115 16.74 24.72 -16.08
CA VAL A 115 17.08 26.13 -16.07
C VAL A 115 17.27 26.54 -17.52
N GLY A 116 16.35 27.35 -18.03
CA GLY A 116 16.45 27.94 -19.37
C GLY A 116 17.76 28.69 -19.52
N LYS A 117 18.48 28.41 -20.62
CA LYS A 117 19.67 29.16 -21.03
C LYS A 117 19.27 30.62 -21.28
N SER A 118 19.85 31.54 -20.51
CA SER A 118 19.85 32.96 -20.87
C SER A 118 20.82 33.16 -22.02
N VAL A 119 20.30 33.57 -23.19
CA VAL A 119 21.11 34.00 -24.33
C VAL A 119 21.48 35.46 -24.08
N GLN A 120 22.76 35.76 -23.90
CA GLN A 120 23.26 37.14 -23.93
C GLN A 120 23.59 37.50 -25.38
N SER A 121 22.88 38.46 -25.94
CA SER A 121 23.33 39.24 -27.10
C SER A 121 24.37 40.25 -26.61
N ALA A 122 25.53 40.28 -27.26
CA ALA A 122 26.46 41.40 -27.19
C ALA A 122 26.51 42.06 -28.58
N SER A 123 26.22 43.36 -28.60
CA SER A 123 26.58 44.31 -29.66
C SER A 123 28.01 44.80 -29.45
#